data_AF-A0AAJ8VYW3-F1
#
_entry.id   AF-A0AAJ8VYW3-F1
#
_cell.length_a   1.000
_cell.length_b   1.000
_cell.length_c   1.000
_cell.angle_alpha   90.00
_cell.angle_beta   90.00
_cell.angle_gamma   90.00
#
_symmetry.space_group_name_H-M   'P 1'
#
loop_
_entity.id
_entity.type
_entity.pdbx_description
1 polymer ?
#
loop_
_entity_poly.entity_id
_entity_poly.type
_entity_poly.pdbx_seq_one_letter_code
_entity_poly.pdbx_strand_id
1 'polypeptide(L)'
;MLRGLINAYWPVKAVPDLSFTRGIFICSIGNPEPEYKDTRHNVGHKVMDQLIHMYWKEHLYKQENYYYSRKYPNLVLFKSDSTLMNLQGKIVWKHFQQFRKQSNLIVLHDDLERNLGKFQVRKPGTSSRGHNGLKSIDEVYKNKYEKIAIGIGRPSSKSVTNYVLSKFDAKEQEILDFEVIPKVVKELECKIEADLRRLRSSKGKEAPLPVGIKKV
;
A
#
# COMPACT_ATOMS: atom_id res chain seq x y z
N MET A 1 42.35 -3.46 -5.07
CA MET A 1 41.01 -3.94 -5.43
C MET A 1 39.98 -3.11 -4.68
N LEU A 2 39.06 -2.49 -5.42
CA LEU A 2 38.26 -1.32 -5.02
C LEU A 2 37.37 -1.56 -3.79
N ARG A 3 37.61 -0.76 -2.73
CA ARG A 3 36.56 -0.25 -1.83
C ARG A 3 35.95 0.98 -2.52
N GLY A 4 34.66 0.93 -2.85
CA GLY A 4 33.95 1.99 -3.57
C GLY A 4 32.66 2.42 -2.88
N LEU A 5 32.80 3.39 -1.97
CA LEU A 5 31.89 4.51 -1.69
C LEU A 5 30.37 4.31 -1.93
N ILE A 6 29.63 4.04 -0.86
CA ILE A 6 28.24 4.49 -0.73
C ILE A 6 28.11 5.14 0.65
N ASN A 7 28.53 6.41 0.74
CA ASN A 7 28.20 7.27 1.87
C ASN A 7 27.83 8.63 1.30
N ALA A 8 26.59 8.76 0.87
CA ALA A 8 25.97 10.06 0.61
C ALA A 8 24.92 10.25 1.70
N TYR A 9 25.34 10.93 2.77
CA TYR A 9 24.48 11.45 3.81
C TYR A 9 23.44 12.39 3.15
N TRP A 10 22.19 11.94 3.08
CA TRP A 10 21.07 12.85 2.79
C TRP A 10 20.68 13.55 4.09
N PRO A 11 20.79 14.88 4.20
CA PRO A 11 20.54 15.57 5.46
C PRO A 11 19.08 15.36 5.89
N VAL A 12 18.94 15.07 7.18
CA VAL A 12 17.68 14.91 7.89
C VAL A 12 16.99 16.27 7.98
N LYS A 13 16.26 16.66 6.92
CA LYS A 13 15.13 17.62 6.88
C LYS A 13 14.64 17.95 5.46
N ALA A 14 14.84 17.08 4.48
CA ALA A 14 14.13 17.24 3.22
C ALA A 14 12.68 16.79 3.42
N VAL A 15 11.75 17.74 3.49
CA VAL A 15 10.37 17.49 3.07
C VAL A 15 10.49 16.95 1.64
N PRO A 16 9.90 15.80 1.28
CA PRO A 16 9.93 15.32 -0.10
C PRO A 16 9.40 16.45 -0.95
N ASP A 17 10.18 16.84 -1.95
CA ASP A 17 9.66 17.72 -2.98
C ASP A 17 8.45 17.01 -3.60
N LEU A 18 7.24 17.42 -3.21
CA LEU A 18 5.98 16.86 -3.71
C LEU A 18 5.75 17.18 -5.19
N SER A 19 6.73 17.77 -5.89
CA SER A 19 6.75 17.93 -7.35
C SER A 19 6.81 16.60 -8.13
N PHE A 20 6.82 15.43 -7.46
CA PHE A 20 6.77 14.14 -8.14
C PHE A 20 5.52 14.01 -9.01
N THR A 21 5.72 14.10 -10.32
CA THR A 21 4.69 14.08 -11.36
C THR A 21 4.05 12.70 -11.62
N ARG A 22 4.43 11.65 -10.90
CA ARG A 22 3.70 10.37 -10.84
C ARG A 22 4.16 9.53 -9.63
N GLY A 23 3.31 8.70 -9.03
CA GLY A 23 3.71 7.83 -7.91
C GLY A 23 2.80 6.63 -7.63
N ILE A 24 3.04 5.95 -6.52
CA ILE A 24 2.27 4.82 -6.01
C ILE A 24 1.69 5.20 -4.65
N PHE A 25 0.37 5.08 -4.54
CA PHE A 25 -0.36 5.22 -3.30
C PHE A 25 -0.84 3.84 -2.85
N ILE A 26 -0.24 3.30 -1.80
CA ILE A 26 -0.64 2.01 -1.24
C ILE A 26 -1.57 2.26 -0.06
N CYS A 27 -2.78 1.71 -0.17
CA CYS A 27 -3.80 1.78 0.87
C CYS A 27 -4.03 0.38 1.46
N SER A 28 -4.11 0.26 2.77
CA SER A 28 -4.73 -0.92 3.40
C SER A 28 -6.13 -0.57 3.89
N ILE A 29 -7.07 -1.51 3.73
CA ILE A 29 -8.43 -1.39 4.26
C ILE A 29 -8.69 -2.44 5.34
N GLY A 30 -9.53 -2.09 6.31
CA GLY A 30 -9.87 -2.89 7.48
C GLY A 30 -11.03 -2.24 8.24
N ASN A 31 -11.42 -2.84 9.36
CA ASN A 31 -12.29 -2.20 10.35
C ASN A 31 -11.43 -1.46 11.41
N PRO A 32 -12.03 -0.56 12.22
CA PRO A 32 -11.29 0.23 13.19
C PRO A 32 -10.53 -0.59 14.24
N GLU A 33 -9.34 -0.13 14.61
CA GLU A 33 -8.56 -0.71 15.70
C GLU A 33 -8.79 0.09 17.00
N PRO A 34 -8.74 -0.55 18.19
CA PRO A 34 -8.21 -1.89 18.47
C PRO A 34 -9.21 -3.05 18.34
N GLU A 35 -10.52 -2.78 18.25
CA GLU A 35 -11.58 -3.81 18.30
C GLU A 35 -11.38 -4.92 17.26
N TYR A 36 -11.07 -4.54 16.02
CA TYR A 36 -10.90 -5.47 14.90
C TYR A 36 -9.44 -5.82 14.59
N LYS A 37 -8.52 -5.46 15.49
CA LYS A 37 -7.09 -5.76 15.31
C LYS A 37 -6.88 -7.27 15.21
N ASP A 38 -6.01 -7.66 14.28
CA ASP A 38 -5.63 -9.04 13.96
C ASP A 38 -6.78 -9.95 13.49
N THR A 39 -7.94 -9.38 13.15
CA THR A 39 -9.01 -10.11 12.46
C THR A 39 -8.61 -10.40 11.01
N ARG A 40 -9.19 -11.45 10.42
CA ARG A 40 -8.96 -11.80 9.00
C ARG A 40 -9.28 -10.66 8.05
N HIS A 41 -10.32 -9.86 8.34
CA HIS A 41 -10.69 -8.69 7.54
C HIS A 41 -9.69 -7.54 7.64
N ASN A 42 -8.86 -7.53 8.68
CA ASN A 42 -7.79 -6.55 8.89
C ASN A 42 -6.43 -7.06 8.40
N VAL A 43 -6.36 -8.18 7.64
CA VAL A 43 -5.07 -8.71 7.16
C VAL A 43 -4.31 -7.70 6.31
N GLY A 44 -5.00 -6.84 5.55
CA GLY A 44 -4.37 -5.75 4.80
C GLY A 44 -3.64 -4.76 5.70
N HIS A 45 -4.23 -4.43 6.86
CA HIS A 45 -3.58 -3.59 7.89
C HIS A 45 -2.38 -4.30 8.51
N LYS A 46 -2.52 -5.59 8.88
CA LYS A 46 -1.40 -6.37 9.42
C LYS A 46 -0.21 -6.41 8.47
N VAL A 47 -0.45 -6.67 7.18
CA VAL A 47 0.61 -6.65 6.15
C VAL A 47 1.26 -5.27 6.07
N MET A 48 0.47 -4.19 6.07
CA MET A 48 0.99 -2.83 6.02
C MET A 48 1.85 -2.49 7.24
N ASP A 49 1.39 -2.82 8.45
CA ASP A 49 2.10 -2.55 9.69
C ASP A 49 3.44 -3.31 9.74
N GLN A 50 3.45 -4.60 9.36
CA GLN A 50 4.67 -5.41 9.30
C GLN A 50 5.67 -4.86 8.29
N LEU A 51 5.20 -4.48 7.10
CA LEU A 51 6.05 -3.90 6.07
C LEU A 51 6.63 -2.53 6.50
N ILE A 52 5.86 -1.71 7.22
CA ILE A 52 6.35 -0.44 7.80
C ILE A 52 7.40 -0.71 8.88
N HIS A 53 7.15 -1.62 9.82
CA HIS A 53 7.96 -1.75 11.03
C HIS A 53 9.15 -2.71 10.89
N MET A 54 9.06 -3.72 10.03
CA MET A 54 10.09 -4.74 9.86
C MET A 54 10.94 -4.55 8.62
N TYR A 55 10.34 -4.07 7.52
CA TYR A 55 11.04 -3.99 6.23
C TYR A 55 11.48 -2.58 5.88
N TRP A 56 10.64 -1.58 6.15
CA TRP A 56 10.84 -0.21 5.66
C TRP A 56 11.08 0.84 6.76
N LYS A 57 11.26 0.40 8.00
CA LYS A 57 11.42 1.26 9.19
C LYS A 57 12.50 2.32 9.03
N GLU A 58 13.64 1.95 8.44
CA GLU A 58 14.81 2.82 8.32
C GLU A 58 14.63 3.98 7.33
N HIS A 59 13.65 3.88 6.42
CA HIS A 59 13.46 4.90 5.39
C HIS A 59 12.04 5.46 5.33
N LEU A 60 11.10 4.96 6.14
CA LEU A 60 9.78 5.54 6.29
C LEU A 60 9.72 6.52 7.46
N TYR A 61 8.90 7.55 7.29
CA TYR A 61 8.50 8.40 8.39
C TYR A 61 7.02 8.75 8.27
N LYS A 62 6.36 8.88 9.42
CA LYS A 62 4.95 9.23 9.49
C LYS A 62 4.78 10.75 9.48
N GLN A 63 3.81 11.24 8.72
CA GLN A 63 3.36 12.63 8.78
C GLN A 63 1.83 12.63 8.61
N GLU A 64 1.13 13.11 9.63
CA GLU A 64 -0.32 13.03 9.76
C GLU A 64 -0.82 11.57 9.59
N ASN A 65 -1.65 11.33 8.57
CA ASN A 65 -2.27 10.04 8.26
C ASN A 65 -1.43 9.17 7.32
N TYR A 66 -0.28 9.66 6.86
CA TYR A 66 0.50 9.01 5.80
C TYR A 66 1.88 8.61 6.26
N TYR A 67 2.44 7.60 5.59
CA TYR A 67 3.87 7.32 5.64
C TYR A 67 4.51 7.66 4.29
N TYR A 68 5.64 8.35 4.36
CA TYR A 68 6.44 8.75 3.21
C TYR A 68 7.81 8.08 3.28
N SER A 69 8.43 7.86 2.11
CA SER A 69 9.71 7.16 2.02
C SER A 69 10.85 8.06 1.55
N ARG A 70 11.96 8.04 2.29
CA ARG A 70 13.24 8.66 1.89
C ARG A 70 13.94 7.89 0.79
N LYS A 71 13.74 6.56 0.73
CA LYS A 71 14.30 5.67 -0.29
C LYS A 71 13.50 5.71 -1.60
N TYR A 72 12.18 5.77 -1.48
CA TYR A 72 11.23 5.68 -2.60
C TYR A 72 10.36 6.94 -2.65
N PRO A 73 10.82 8.03 -3.26
CA PRO A 73 10.12 9.31 -3.18
C PRO A 73 8.79 9.34 -3.96
N ASN A 74 8.54 8.32 -4.79
CA ASN A 74 7.26 8.11 -5.48
C ASN A 74 6.26 7.27 -4.65
N LEU A 75 6.52 7.00 -3.37
CA LEU A 75 5.68 6.14 -2.53
C LEU A 75 4.97 6.93 -1.43
N VAL A 76 3.67 6.69 -1.30
CA VAL A 76 2.84 7.10 -0.15
C VAL A 76 2.09 5.88 0.37
N LEU A 77 2.09 5.69 1.70
CA LEU A 77 1.28 4.66 2.36
C LEU A 77 0.17 5.31 3.18
N PHE A 78 -0.99 4.66 3.18
CA PHE A 78 -2.15 5.05 3.96
C PHE A 78 -2.84 3.82 4.57
N LYS A 79 -3.03 3.83 5.88
CA LYS A 79 -3.80 2.81 6.59
C LYS A 79 -5.20 3.39 6.86
N SER A 80 -6.23 2.84 6.23
CA SER A 80 -7.60 3.33 6.34
C SER A 80 -8.35 2.63 7.48
N ASP A 81 -8.16 3.11 8.71
CA ASP A 81 -8.66 2.51 9.95
C ASP A 81 -9.74 3.35 10.67
N SER A 82 -10.17 4.46 10.07
CA SER A 82 -11.12 5.40 10.68
C SER A 82 -12.60 5.08 10.41
N THR A 83 -12.91 3.96 9.74
CA THR A 83 -14.29 3.59 9.39
C THR A 83 -14.48 2.08 9.25
N LEU A 84 -15.75 1.65 9.20
CA LEU A 84 -16.12 0.25 8.96
C LEU A 84 -15.84 -0.15 7.51
N MET A 85 -15.57 -1.44 7.29
CA MET A 85 -15.14 -1.96 6.00
C MET A 85 -16.10 -1.60 4.86
N ASN A 86 -17.42 -1.66 5.08
CA ASN A 86 -18.43 -1.32 4.08
C ASN A 86 -18.49 0.18 3.73
N LEU A 87 -17.80 1.05 4.47
CA LEU A 87 -17.77 2.50 4.28
C LEU A 87 -16.41 3.02 3.77
N GLN A 88 -15.50 2.10 3.43
CA GLN A 88 -14.12 2.42 3.02
C GLN A 88 -14.03 3.33 1.79
N GLY A 89 -15.00 3.27 0.87
CA GLY A 89 -14.94 4.00 -0.38
C GLY A 89 -14.73 5.50 -0.21
N LYS A 90 -15.58 6.14 0.62
CA LYS A 90 -15.49 7.59 0.85
C LYS A 90 -14.16 8.00 1.47
N ILE A 91 -13.65 7.22 2.43
CA ILE A 91 -12.38 7.52 3.11
C ILE A 91 -11.20 7.34 2.17
N VAL A 92 -11.07 6.17 1.53
CA VAL A 92 -9.98 5.90 0.58
C VAL A 92 -9.98 6.93 -0.54
N TRP A 93 -11.15 7.28 -1.07
CA TRP A 93 -11.27 8.30 -2.11
C TRP A 93 -10.84 9.69 -1.65
N LYS A 94 -11.32 10.16 -0.48
CA LYS A 94 -10.94 11.46 0.09
C LYS A 94 -9.43 11.62 0.22
N HIS A 95 -8.75 10.57 0.68
CA HIS A 95 -7.29 10.58 0.85
C HIS A 95 -6.57 10.44 -0.51
N PHE A 96 -6.98 9.49 -1.35
CA PHE A 96 -6.34 9.26 -2.63
C PHE A 96 -6.51 10.43 -3.62
N GLN A 97 -7.63 11.16 -3.59
CA GLN A 97 -7.87 12.30 -4.50
C GLN A 97 -6.79 13.38 -4.41
N GLN A 98 -6.18 13.56 -3.23
CA GLN A 98 -5.08 14.51 -3.01
C GLN A 98 -3.84 14.15 -3.84
N PHE A 99 -3.67 12.86 -4.18
CA PHE A 99 -2.52 12.31 -4.91
C PHE A 99 -2.89 11.78 -6.31
N ARG A 100 -4.19 11.65 -6.63
CA ARG A 100 -4.74 10.96 -7.81
C ARG A 100 -4.17 11.41 -9.15
N LYS A 101 -3.93 12.72 -9.33
CA LYS A 101 -3.49 13.25 -10.64
C LYS A 101 -2.15 12.66 -11.07
N GLN A 102 -1.40 12.13 -10.10
CA GLN A 102 -0.05 11.64 -10.26
C GLN A 102 0.06 10.17 -9.80
N SER A 103 -0.83 9.64 -8.96
CA SER A 103 -0.60 8.32 -8.35
C SER A 103 -1.49 7.19 -8.89
N ASN A 104 -0.94 5.98 -8.94
CA ASN A 104 -1.70 4.75 -9.05
C ASN A 104 -2.11 4.26 -7.65
N LEU A 105 -3.38 3.88 -7.46
CA LEU A 105 -3.86 3.28 -6.22
C LEU A 105 -3.63 1.75 -6.22
N ILE A 106 -3.04 1.24 -5.13
CA ILE A 106 -2.93 -0.18 -4.81
C ILE A 106 -3.63 -0.42 -3.48
N VAL A 107 -4.57 -1.37 -3.42
CA VAL A 107 -5.33 -1.69 -2.19
C VAL A 107 -4.93 -3.07 -1.65
N LEU A 108 -4.47 -3.14 -0.40
CA LEU A 108 -4.23 -4.38 0.34
C LEU A 108 -5.53 -4.80 1.05
N HIS A 109 -5.99 -6.04 0.84
CA HIS A 109 -7.25 -6.54 1.40
C HIS A 109 -7.24 -8.08 1.53
N ASP A 110 -8.20 -8.66 2.26
CA ASP A 110 -8.40 -10.11 2.35
C ASP A 110 -9.14 -10.72 1.13
N ASP A 111 -8.83 -11.97 0.81
CA ASP A 111 -9.44 -12.75 -0.27
C ASP A 111 -9.90 -14.12 0.25
N LEU A 112 -11.22 -14.32 0.29
CA LEU A 112 -11.84 -15.59 0.68
C LEU A 112 -11.57 -16.70 -0.35
N GLU A 113 -11.34 -16.35 -1.61
CA GLU A 113 -11.15 -17.34 -2.70
C GLU A 113 -9.73 -17.91 -2.73
N ARG A 114 -8.84 -17.43 -1.86
CA ARG A 114 -7.44 -17.87 -1.80
C ARG A 114 -7.13 -18.40 -0.43
N ASN A 115 -6.50 -19.57 -0.39
CA ASN A 115 -5.98 -20.13 0.84
C ASN A 115 -4.89 -19.23 1.44
N LEU A 116 -4.76 -19.28 2.76
CA LEU A 116 -3.65 -18.69 3.49
C LEU A 116 -2.30 -19.17 2.93
N GLY A 117 -1.27 -18.32 3.03
CA GLY A 117 0.04 -18.56 2.40
C GLY A 117 0.14 -18.08 0.94
N LYS A 118 -0.98 -17.65 0.34
CA LYS A 118 -1.04 -17.14 -1.04
C LYS A 118 -1.51 -15.69 -1.06
N PHE A 119 -1.00 -14.92 -2.02
CA PHE A 119 -1.58 -13.63 -2.40
C PHE A 119 -1.67 -13.53 -3.93
N GLN A 120 -2.43 -12.56 -4.43
CA GLN A 120 -2.46 -12.24 -5.84
C GLN A 120 -2.53 -10.74 -6.10
N VAL A 121 -1.73 -10.29 -7.07
CA VAL A 121 -1.89 -8.99 -7.71
C VAL A 121 -3.04 -9.05 -8.71
N ARG A 122 -4.07 -8.23 -8.50
CA ARG A 122 -5.24 -8.14 -9.37
C ARG A 122 -5.24 -6.81 -10.08
N LYS A 123 -5.24 -6.86 -11.42
CA LYS A 123 -5.22 -5.67 -12.28
C LYS A 123 -6.46 -4.80 -12.06
N PRO A 124 -6.40 -3.49 -12.38
CA PRO A 124 -7.58 -2.63 -12.47
C PRO A 124 -8.69 -3.25 -13.33
N GLY A 125 -9.94 -3.01 -12.94
CA GLY A 125 -11.14 -3.56 -13.61
C GLY A 125 -11.58 -4.94 -13.11
N THR A 126 -10.79 -5.61 -12.26
CA THR A 126 -11.15 -6.93 -11.69
C THR A 126 -12.18 -6.83 -10.55
N SER A 127 -13.17 -7.73 -10.51
CA SER A 127 -14.33 -7.65 -9.59
C SER A 127 -13.98 -7.59 -8.09
N SER A 128 -14.87 -7.09 -7.25
CA SER A 128 -14.71 -7.10 -5.80
C SER A 128 -14.80 -8.50 -5.16
N ARG A 129 -15.27 -9.52 -5.90
CA ARG A 129 -15.51 -10.89 -5.41
C ARG A 129 -16.33 -10.93 -4.11
N GLY A 130 -17.29 -10.02 -3.97
CA GLY A 130 -18.14 -9.96 -2.79
C GLY A 130 -17.56 -9.15 -1.62
N HIS A 131 -16.27 -8.77 -1.65
CA HIS A 131 -15.62 -8.03 -0.57
C HIS A 131 -16.22 -6.63 -0.38
N ASN A 132 -16.78 -6.37 0.80
CA ASN A 132 -17.58 -5.16 1.08
C ASN A 132 -16.76 -3.86 0.97
N GLY A 133 -15.50 -3.86 1.41
CA GLY A 133 -14.66 -2.67 1.25
C GLY A 133 -14.26 -2.36 -0.18
N LEU A 134 -14.14 -3.40 -1.02
CA LEU A 134 -13.84 -3.20 -2.44
C LEU A 134 -15.08 -2.70 -3.18
N LYS A 135 -16.27 -3.26 -2.86
CA LYS A 135 -17.54 -2.72 -3.36
C LYS A 135 -17.70 -1.24 -3.04
N SER A 136 -17.43 -0.86 -1.79
CA SER A 136 -17.47 0.54 -1.34
C SER A 136 -16.52 1.44 -2.14
N ILE A 137 -15.27 0.99 -2.39
CA ILE A 137 -14.31 1.73 -3.23
C ILE A 137 -14.76 1.80 -4.69
N ASP A 138 -15.34 0.72 -5.22
CA ASP A 138 -15.80 0.64 -6.60
C ASP A 138 -16.92 1.64 -6.88
N GLU A 139 -17.80 1.93 -5.91
CA GLU A 139 -18.87 2.94 -6.02
C GLU A 139 -18.33 4.35 -6.32
N VAL A 140 -17.15 4.71 -5.80
CA VAL A 140 -16.57 6.06 -5.92
C VAL A 140 -15.44 6.14 -6.96
N TYR A 141 -14.68 5.07 -7.16
CA TYR A 141 -13.49 5.08 -8.02
C TYR A 141 -13.56 4.10 -9.20
N LYS A 142 -14.71 3.43 -9.41
CA LYS A 142 -15.02 2.61 -10.60
C LYS A 142 -13.95 1.57 -10.92
N ASN A 143 -13.41 0.91 -9.89
CA ASN A 143 -12.49 -0.21 -10.05
C ASN A 143 -11.18 0.12 -10.80
N LYS A 144 -10.74 1.39 -10.81
CA LYS A 144 -9.53 1.85 -11.53
C LYS A 144 -8.23 1.68 -10.73
N TYR A 145 -8.15 0.66 -9.89
CA TYR A 145 -7.02 0.44 -8.97
C TYR A 145 -6.57 -1.02 -8.94
N GLU A 146 -5.29 -1.21 -8.63
CA GLU A 146 -4.72 -2.54 -8.42
C GLU A 146 -5.09 -3.05 -7.02
N LYS A 147 -5.19 -4.37 -6.86
CA LYS A 147 -5.49 -5.00 -5.58
C LYS A 147 -4.41 -6.02 -5.26
N ILE A 148 -3.90 -6.00 -4.04
CA ILE A 148 -3.11 -7.09 -3.46
C ILE A 148 -4.06 -7.87 -2.56
N ALA A 149 -4.53 -8.98 -3.12
CA ALA A 149 -5.50 -9.87 -2.51
C ALA A 149 -4.78 -10.92 -1.67
N ILE A 150 -4.87 -10.83 -0.34
CA ILE A 150 -4.20 -11.71 0.62
C ILE A 150 -5.15 -12.85 0.99
N GLY A 151 -4.75 -14.08 0.72
CA GLY A 151 -5.61 -15.23 0.97
C GLY A 151 -5.88 -15.46 2.45
N ILE A 152 -7.16 -15.57 2.81
CA ILE A 152 -7.61 -15.95 4.15
C ILE A 152 -8.37 -17.27 4.16
N GLY A 153 -8.61 -17.88 2.99
CA GLY A 153 -9.43 -19.06 2.80
C GLY A 153 -10.93 -18.78 2.97
N ARG A 154 -11.75 -19.81 2.70
CA ARG A 154 -13.20 -19.75 2.88
C ARG A 154 -13.59 -20.73 3.99
N PRO A 155 -14.45 -20.32 4.94
CA PRO A 155 -14.90 -21.23 5.99
C PRO A 155 -15.77 -22.35 5.40
N SER A 156 -15.58 -23.58 5.86
CA SER A 156 -16.44 -24.72 5.49
C SER A 156 -17.75 -24.75 6.27
N SER A 157 -17.74 -24.32 7.53
CA SER A 157 -18.88 -24.45 8.46
C SER A 157 -19.29 -23.15 9.16
N LYS A 158 -18.47 -22.09 9.11
CA LYS A 158 -18.77 -20.79 9.74
C LYS A 158 -19.45 -19.86 8.73
N SER A 159 -20.29 -18.95 9.22
CA SER A 159 -20.74 -17.83 8.40
C SER A 159 -19.53 -17.01 7.95
N VAL A 160 -19.57 -16.51 6.71
CA VAL A 160 -18.49 -15.70 6.14
C VAL A 160 -18.21 -14.48 7.02
N THR A 161 -19.26 -13.82 7.52
CA THR A 161 -19.14 -12.66 8.42
C THR A 161 -18.36 -13.00 9.70
N ASN A 162 -18.74 -14.07 10.40
CA ASN A 162 -18.03 -14.45 11.63
C ASN A 162 -16.59 -14.89 11.35
N TYR A 163 -16.36 -15.50 10.18
CA TYR A 163 -15.02 -15.90 9.76
C TYR A 163 -14.11 -14.70 9.53
N VAL A 164 -14.52 -13.72 8.71
CA VAL A 164 -13.67 -12.54 8.43
C VAL A 164 -13.43 -11.71 9.68
N LEU A 165 -14.36 -11.69 10.63
CA LEU A 165 -14.19 -10.99 11.92
C LEU A 165 -13.43 -11.80 12.98
N SER A 166 -13.02 -13.03 12.69
CA SER A 166 -12.23 -13.84 13.61
C SER A 166 -10.73 -13.63 13.44
N LYS A 167 -9.96 -13.80 14.53
CA LYS A 167 -8.50 -13.64 14.54
C LYS A 167 -7.78 -14.87 14.00
N PHE A 168 -6.61 -14.64 13.38
CA PHE A 168 -5.73 -15.74 12.99
C PHE A 168 -5.13 -16.41 14.24
N ASP A 169 -5.00 -17.73 14.20
CA ASP A 169 -4.27 -18.48 15.23
C ASP A 169 -2.73 -18.35 15.06
N ALA A 170 -1.96 -18.87 16.02
CA ALA A 170 -0.51 -18.73 16.00
C ALA A 170 0.16 -19.30 14.72
N LYS A 171 -0.32 -20.44 14.21
CA LYS A 171 0.25 -21.05 13.00
C LYS A 171 -0.12 -20.25 11.76
N GLU A 172 -1.35 -19.75 11.71
CA GLU A 172 -1.80 -18.86 10.63
C GLU A 172 -1.00 -17.54 10.62
N GLN A 173 -0.69 -16.99 11.79
CA GLN A 173 0.15 -15.81 11.95
C GLN A 173 1.58 -16.07 11.44
N GLU A 174 2.18 -17.21 11.78
CA GLU A 174 3.50 -17.62 11.26
C GLU A 174 3.50 -17.69 9.72
N ILE A 175 2.46 -18.27 9.11
CA ILE A 175 2.34 -18.31 7.64
C ILE A 175 2.28 -16.89 7.05
N LEU A 176 1.53 -15.98 7.67
CA LEU A 176 1.48 -14.59 7.21
C LEU A 176 2.86 -13.93 7.29
N ASP A 177 3.51 -14.04 8.45
CA ASP A 177 4.73 -13.30 8.77
C ASP A 177 5.95 -13.83 7.99
N PHE A 178 6.06 -15.15 7.81
CA PHE A 178 7.23 -15.78 7.19
C PHE A 178 7.03 -16.17 5.73
N GLU A 179 5.79 -16.34 5.24
CA GLU A 179 5.55 -16.73 3.84
C GLU A 179 4.89 -15.66 3.00
N VAL A 180 3.86 -14.97 3.51
CA VAL A 180 3.05 -14.04 2.71
C VAL A 180 3.70 -12.67 2.65
N ILE A 181 3.99 -12.07 3.80
CA ILE A 181 4.49 -10.70 3.91
C ILE A 181 5.80 -10.49 3.14
N PRO A 182 6.83 -11.37 3.24
CA PRO A 182 8.07 -11.18 2.47
C PRO A 182 7.82 -11.14 0.96
N LYS A 183 6.90 -11.96 0.45
CA LYS A 183 6.57 -12.01 -0.98
C LYS A 183 5.78 -10.77 -1.42
N VAL A 184 4.86 -10.28 -0.58
CA VAL A 184 4.14 -9.02 -0.83
C VAL A 184 5.10 -7.83 -0.83
N VAL A 185 6.03 -7.75 0.13
CA VAL A 185 7.07 -6.71 0.17
C VAL A 185 7.84 -6.71 -1.14
N LYS A 186 8.37 -7.87 -1.57
CA LYS A 186 9.12 -8.00 -2.82
C LYS A 186 8.33 -7.53 -4.04
N GLU A 187 7.06 -7.91 -4.15
CA GLU A 187 6.19 -7.48 -5.25
C GLU A 187 5.98 -5.96 -5.25
N LEU A 188 5.73 -5.38 -4.08
CA LEU A 188 5.56 -3.92 -3.95
C LEU A 188 6.84 -3.17 -4.30
N GLU A 189 8.01 -3.62 -3.81
CA GLU A 189 9.30 -3.02 -4.15
C GLU A 189 9.57 -3.07 -5.66
N CYS A 190 9.33 -4.20 -6.31
CA CYS A 190 9.45 -4.31 -7.76
C CYS A 190 8.57 -3.30 -8.51
N LYS A 191 7.33 -3.08 -8.05
CA LYS A 191 6.43 -2.07 -8.63
C LYS A 191 6.93 -0.65 -8.42
N ILE A 192 7.34 -0.33 -7.18
CA ILE A 192 7.86 0.97 -6.79
C ILE A 192 9.09 1.33 -7.62
N GLU A 193 10.03 0.40 -7.76
CA GLU A 193 11.25 0.58 -8.54
C GLU A 193 10.99 0.68 -10.04
N ALA A 194 10.05 -0.11 -10.58
CA ALA A 194 9.64 0.01 -11.98
C ALA A 194 9.02 1.38 -12.27
N ASP A 195 8.17 1.89 -11.38
CA ASP A 195 7.58 3.22 -11.50
C ASP A 195 8.65 4.33 -11.41
N LEU A 196 9.60 4.22 -10.47
CA LEU A 196 10.74 5.14 -10.37
C LEU A 196 11.59 5.17 -11.65
N ARG A 197 11.89 4.00 -12.23
CA ARG A 197 12.66 3.93 -13.49
C ARG A 197 11.92 4.62 -14.63
N ARG A 198 10.60 4.44 -14.72
CA ARG A 198 9.76 5.11 -15.71
C ARG A 198 9.80 6.64 -15.55
N LEU A 199 9.67 7.12 -14.32
CA LEU A 199 9.72 8.55 -13.98
C LEU A 199 11.07 9.20 -14.31
N ARG A 200 12.17 8.50 -14.04
CA ARG A 200 13.52 8.97 -14.40
C ARG A 200 13.71 9.05 -15.92
N SER A 201 13.16 8.08 -16.65
CA SER A 201 13.26 8.02 -18.11
C SER A 201 12.41 9.09 -18.80
N SER A 202 11.26 9.48 -18.25
CA SER A 202 10.43 10.55 -18.80
C SER A 202 11.04 11.94 -18.62
N LYS A 203 11.76 12.18 -17.52
CA LYS A 203 12.49 13.46 -17.31
C LYS A 203 13.63 13.68 -18.31
N GLY A 204 14.21 12.62 -18.87
CA GLY A 204 15.23 12.73 -19.93
C GLY A 204 14.70 13.22 -21.27
N LYS A 205 13.37 13.40 -21.43
CA LYS A 205 12.72 13.91 -22.64
C LYS A 205 12.12 15.32 -22.47
N GLU A 206 12.18 15.91 -21.28
CA GLU A 206 11.81 17.31 -21.05
C GLU A 206 13.09 18.16 -21.07
N ALA A 207 13.15 19.09 -22.03
CA ALA A 207 14.25 20.03 -22.29
C ALA A 207 14.59 20.90 -21.05
N PRO A 208 15.78 21.54 -20.99
CA PRO A 208 16.33 22.08 -19.75
C PRO A 208 15.45 23.19 -19.15
N LEU A 209 15.46 23.25 -17.83
CA LEU A 209 14.82 24.30 -17.04
C LEU A 209 15.23 25.69 -17.54
N PRO A 210 14.30 26.67 -17.61
CA PRO A 210 14.66 28.03 -17.95
C PRO A 210 15.65 28.56 -16.90
N VAL A 211 16.81 28.97 -17.36
CA VAL A 211 17.78 29.76 -16.59
C VAL A 211 17.06 31.03 -16.15
N GLY A 212 16.86 31.18 -14.85
CA GLY A 212 16.18 32.32 -14.25
C GLY A 212 16.73 32.60 -12.86
N ILE A 213 17.95 33.11 -12.81
CA ILE A 213 18.50 33.78 -11.63
C ILE A 213 17.60 34.97 -11.31
N LYS A 214 17.02 35.03 -10.10
CA LYS A 214 16.92 36.29 -9.35
C LYS A 214 17.12 36.02 -7.86
N LYS A 215 18.27 36.50 -7.37
CA LYS A 215 18.47 36.84 -5.96
C LYS A 215 17.52 37.99 -5.62
N VAL A 216 16.80 37.86 -4.51
CA VAL A 216 16.56 38.94 -3.55
C VAL A 216 16.69 38.33 -2.16
#